data_AF-A0A830BWU1-F1
#
_entry.id   AF-A0A830BWU1-F1
#
_cell.length_a   1.000
_cell.length_b   1.000
_cell.length_c   1.000
_cell.angle_alpha   90.00
_cell.angle_beta   90.00
_cell.angle_gamma   90.00
#
_symmetry.space_group_name_H-M   'P 1'
#
loop_
_entity.id
_entity.type
_entity.pdbx_description
1 polymer ?
#
loop_
_entity_poly.entity_id
_entity_poly.type
_entity_poly.pdbx_seq_one_letter_code
_entity_poly.pdbx_strand_id
1 'polypeptide(L)'
;MGDPSGASSNAPSNATTNSNGAYRVVLIPRPNTTISSIVSNCHVFVLTPLSSCNPTLPSAGLVFDLRFVRTIIRILNLTYMVASGFILQA
;
A
#
# COMPACT_ATOMS: atom_id res chain seq x y z
N MET A 1 6.22 -18.30 17.28
CA MET A 1 7.57 -18.70 16.81
C MET A 1 7.98 -17.70 15.75
N GLY A 2 8.89 -16.78 16.08
CA GLY A 2 9.29 -15.68 15.20
C GLY A 2 10.37 -16.10 14.21
N ASP A 3 10.38 -15.46 13.05
CA ASP A 3 11.34 -15.65 11.96
C ASP A 3 12.75 -15.17 12.38
N PRO A 4 13.82 -15.97 12.21
CA PRO A 4 15.18 -15.65 12.67
C PRO A 4 15.91 -14.55 11.88
N SER A 5 15.25 -13.88 10.94
CA SER A 5 15.86 -12.88 10.05
C SER A 5 15.67 -11.42 10.49
N GLY A 6 15.04 -11.14 11.63
CA GLY A 6 14.92 -9.78 12.19
C GLY A 6 14.03 -8.82 11.37
N ALA A 7 13.55 -9.21 10.20
CA ALA A 7 12.53 -8.50 9.46
C ALA A 7 11.17 -8.81 10.08
N SER A 8 10.77 -7.99 11.06
CA SER A 8 9.37 -7.94 11.47
C SER A 8 8.55 -7.34 10.33
N SER A 9 8.23 -8.14 9.31
CA SER A 9 7.28 -7.74 8.26
C SER A 9 5.94 -7.49 8.94
N ASN A 10 5.50 -6.24 8.95
CA ASN A 10 4.18 -5.91 9.46
C ASN A 10 3.16 -6.61 8.56
N ALA A 11 2.11 -7.19 9.14
CA ALA A 11 1.00 -7.71 8.35
C ALA A 11 0.44 -6.59 7.45
N PRO A 12 0.08 -6.88 6.19
CA PRO A 12 -0.44 -5.88 5.28
C PRO A 12 -1.74 -5.29 5.82
N SER A 13 -1.90 -3.97 5.70
CA SER A 13 -3.15 -3.29 6.01
C SER A 13 -4.05 -3.36 4.78
N ASN A 14 -5.22 -3.98 4.94
CA ASN A 14 -6.15 -4.24 3.84
C ASN A 14 -7.30 -3.23 3.84
N ALA A 15 -7.79 -2.91 2.65
CA ALA A 15 -8.98 -2.09 2.46
C ALA A 15 -9.74 -2.54 1.21
N THR A 16 -11.07 -2.47 1.26
CA THR A 16 -11.92 -2.63 0.08
C THR A 16 -12.25 -1.25 -0.47
N THR A 17 -12.17 -1.10 -1.79
CA THR A 17 -12.62 0.11 -2.48
C THR A 17 -14.12 0.33 -2.24
N ASN A 18 -14.53 1.59 -2.09
CA ASN A 18 -15.95 1.93 -1.98
C ASN A 18 -16.64 1.95 -3.37
N SER A 19 -17.92 2.30 -3.40
CA SER A 19 -18.72 2.40 -4.63
C SER A 19 -18.14 3.35 -5.70
N ASN A 20 -17.27 4.28 -5.30
CA ASN A 20 -16.65 5.24 -6.19
C ASN A 20 -15.24 4.79 -6.63
N GLY A 21 -14.82 3.57 -6.27
CA GLY A 21 -13.48 3.05 -6.53
C GLY A 21 -12.39 3.66 -5.64
N ALA A 22 -12.74 4.48 -4.64
CA ALA A 22 -11.78 5.06 -3.72
C ALA A 22 -11.42 4.09 -2.59
N TYR A 23 -10.15 4.05 -2.21
CA TYR A 23 -9.65 3.25 -1.09
C TYR A 23 -9.03 4.14 -0.02
N ARG A 24 -9.00 3.64 1.22
CA ARG A 24 -8.30 4.28 2.33
C ARG A 24 -7.61 3.22 3.17
N VAL A 25 -6.28 3.20 3.11
CA VAL A 25 -5.44 2.35 3.95
C VAL A 25 -4.84 3.21 5.06
N VAL A 26 -4.95 2.74 6.30
CA VAL A 26 -4.34 3.41 7.46
C VAL A 26 -3.18 2.56 7.94
N LEU A 27 -2.01 3.19 8.07
CA LEU A 27 -0.81 2.59 8.61
C LEU A 27 -0.45 3.31 9.91
N ILE A 28 -0.23 2.53 10.98
CA ILE A 28 0.32 3.02 12.23
C ILE A 28 1.78 2.53 12.28
N PRO A 29 2.76 3.39 11.95
CA PRO A 29 4.15 2.99 11.90
C PRO A 29 4.68 2.63 13.29
N ARG A 30 5.65 1.71 13.33
CA ARG A 30 6.39 1.41 14.57
C ARG A 30 7.28 2.59 14.95
N PRO A 31 7.70 2.69 16.22
CA PRO A 31 8.73 3.63 16.63
C PRO A 31 9.95 3.50 15.70
N ASN A 32 10.52 4.63 15.29
CA ASN A 32 11.68 4.76 14.39
C ASN A 32 11.43 4.47 12.89
N THR A 33 10.24 4.07 12.46
CA THR A 33 9.93 4.00 11.02
C THR A 33 9.83 5.42 10.44
N THR A 34 10.64 5.70 9.41
CA THR A 34 10.58 6.99 8.71
C THR A 34 9.60 6.94 7.54
N ILE A 35 9.06 8.11 7.17
CA ILE A 35 8.20 8.23 5.99
C ILE A 35 8.92 7.80 4.71
N SER A 36 10.20 8.13 4.56
CA SER A 36 11.00 7.69 3.41
C SER A 36 11.11 6.17 3.35
N SER A 37 11.31 5.49 4.49
CA SER A 37 11.37 4.03 4.53
C SER A 37 10.04 3.40 4.10
N ILE A 38 8.90 3.97 4.51
CA ILE A 38 7.58 3.51 4.07
C ILE A 38 7.41 3.69 2.57
N VAL A 39 7.73 4.88 2.05
CA VAL A 39 7.59 5.19 0.61
C VAL A 39 8.45 4.28 -0.25
N SER A 40 9.66 3.91 0.20
CA SER A 40 10.58 3.08 -0.56
C SER A 40 10.35 1.57 -0.43
N ASN A 41 9.66 1.09 0.61
CA ASN A 41 9.55 -0.35 0.90
C ASN A 41 8.11 -0.86 0.98
N CYS A 42 7.10 0.02 0.95
CA CYS A 42 5.70 -0.38 0.97
C CYS A 42 5.04 -0.12 -0.38
N HIS A 43 4.26 -1.10 -0.83
CA HIS A 43 3.50 -1.05 -2.07
C HIS A 43 2.01 -1.29 -1.79
N VAL A 44 1.16 -0.76 -2.66
CA VAL A 44 -0.28 -1.07 -2.64
C VAL A 44 -0.53 -2.18 -3.66
N PHE A 45 -1.20 -3.24 -3.22
CA PHE A 45 -1.55 -4.37 -4.05
C PHE A 45 -3.06 -4.38 -4.30
N VAL A 46 -3.46 -4.52 -5.56
CA VAL A 46 -4.83 -4.85 -5.94
C VAL A 46 -4.82 -6.29 -6.43
N LEU A 47 -5.29 -7.20 -5.57
CA LEU A 47 -5.23 -8.63 -5.80
C LEU A 47 -6.33 -9.14 -6.75
N THR A 48 -7.34 -8.32 -7.04
CA THR A 48 -8.39 -8.68 -8.00
C THR A 48 -7.78 -8.87 -9.38
N PRO A 49 -7.88 -10.06 -10.00
CA PRO A 49 -7.35 -10.29 -11.34
C PRO A 49 -8.04 -9.36 -12.34
N LEU A 50 -7.27 -8.68 -13.19
CA LEU A 50 -7.84 -7.75 -14.18
C LEU A 50 -8.81 -8.45 -15.16
N SER A 51 -8.56 -9.73 -15.45
CA SER A 51 -9.45 -10.60 -16.22
C SER A 51 -10.87 -10.71 -15.64
N SER A 52 -11.04 -10.53 -14.32
CA SER A 52 -12.36 -10.54 -13.66
C SER A 52 -13.17 -9.28 -13.97
N CYS A 53 -12.50 -8.17 -14.29
CA CYS A 53 -13.15 -6.92 -14.69
C CYS A 53 -13.31 -6.84 -16.22
N ASN A 54 -12.32 -7.32 -16.96
CA ASN A 54 -12.36 -7.41 -18.42
C ASN A 54 -11.60 -8.67 -18.90
N PRO A 55 -12.26 -9.63 -19.55
CA PRO A 55 -11.66 -10.89 -20.00
C PRO A 55 -10.47 -10.73 -20.96
N THR A 56 -10.32 -9.58 -21.64
CA THR A 56 -9.18 -9.34 -22.55
C THR A 56 -7.89 -8.94 -21.82
N LEU A 57 -7.97 -8.68 -20.50
CA LEU A 57 -6.81 -8.31 -19.69
C LEU A 57 -6.15 -9.54 -19.05
N PRO A 58 -4.85 -9.45 -18.70
CA PRO A 58 -4.16 -10.53 -18.01
C PRO A 58 -4.85 -10.93 -16.70
N SER A 59 -4.76 -12.22 -16.36
CA SER A 59 -5.21 -12.73 -15.06
C SER A 59 -4.16 -12.44 -13.96
N ALA A 60 -3.81 -11.17 -13.80
CA ALA A 60 -2.80 -10.66 -12.89
C ALA A 60 -3.37 -9.54 -12.02
N GLY A 61 -2.78 -9.35 -10.85
CA GLY A 61 -3.05 -8.19 -9.98
C GLY A 61 -2.26 -6.96 -10.40
N LEU A 62 -2.39 -5.87 -9.64
CA LEU A 62 -1.61 -4.66 -9.81
C LEU A 62 -0.82 -4.33 -8.55
N VAL A 63 0.43 -3.90 -8.74
CA VAL A 63 1.29 -3.36 -7.69
C VAL A 63 1.57 -1.90 -7.98
N PHE A 64 1.40 -1.04 -6.98
CA PHE A 64 1.64 0.39 -7.07
C PHE A 64 2.69 0.83 -6.05
N ASP A 65 3.57 1.74 -6.45
CA ASP A 65 4.47 2.42 -5.52
C ASP A 65 3.73 3.49 -4.74
N LEU A 66 4.23 3.79 -3.54
CA LEU A 66 3.75 4.92 -2.75
C LEU A 66 4.49 6.20 -3.13
N ARG A 67 3.77 7.31 -3.12
CA ARG A 67 4.34 8.66 -3.15
C ARG A 67 3.89 9.47 -1.96
N PHE A 68 4.83 10.17 -1.36
CA PHE A 68 4.57 11.19 -0.37
C PHE A 68 3.84 12.37 -1.01
N VAL A 69 2.80 12.87 -0.32
CA VAL A 69 2.09 14.10 -0.73
C VAL A 69 2.36 15.22 0.25
N ARG A 70 2.01 15.02 1.52
CA ARG A 70 2.19 16.04 2.57
C ARG A 70 2.12 15.43 3.95
N THR A 71 2.68 16.14 4.92
CA THR A 71 2.49 15.88 6.36
C THR A 71 1.76 17.06 6.98
N ILE A 72 0.71 16.75 7.76
CA ILE A 72 0.03 17.73 8.61
C ILE A 72 0.52 17.48 10.04
N ILE A 73 1.19 18.47 10.61
CA ILE A 73 1.72 18.45 11.98
C ILE A 73 0.75 19.23 12.86
N ARG A 74 -0.01 18.51 13.70
CA ARG A 74 -0.89 19.09 14.72
C ARG A 74 -0.71 18.29 16.03
N ILE A 75 -1.80 17.93 16.70
CA ILE A 75 -1.78 17.03 17.86
C ILE A 75 -1.28 15.63 17.45
N LEU A 76 -1.59 15.21 16.22
CA LEU A 76 -1.07 13.99 15.59
C LEU A 76 -0.40 14.36 14.27
N ASN A 77 0.74 13.73 13.99
CA ASN A 77 1.43 13.84 12.70
C ASN A 77 0.76 12.91 11.71
N LEU A 78 -0.02 13.48 10.79
CA LEU A 78 -0.71 12.71 9.76
C LEU A 78 -0.01 12.91 8.42
N THR A 79 0.54 11.81 7.88
CA THR A 79 1.17 11.80 6.56
C THR A 79 0.20 11.24 5.53
N TYR A 80 -0.01 12.00 4.45
CA TYR A 80 -0.80 11.58 3.31
C TYR A 80 0.10 11.06 2.21
N MET A 81 -0.26 9.89 1.70
CA MET A 81 0.42 9.22 0.58
C MET A 81 -0.62 8.78 -0.44
N VAL A 82 -0.16 8.61 -1.68
CA VAL A 82 -0.98 8.11 -2.79
C VAL A 82 -0.26 6.97 -3.48
N ALA A 83 -1.02 6.06 -4.09
CA ALA A 83 -0.45 5.12 -5.06
C ALA A 83 -0.08 5.87 -6.33
N SER A 84 1.04 5.50 -6.95
CA SER A 84 1.50 6.12 -8.19
C SER A 84 2.22 5.10 -9.07
N GLY A 85 2.02 5.20 -10.38
CA GLY A 85 2.49 4.19 -11.32
C GLY A 85 1.83 2.82 -11.05
N PHE A 86 2.07 1.84 -11.91
CA PHE A 86 1.75 0.45 -11.59
C PHE A 86 2.56 -0.51 -12.45
N ILE A 87 2.72 -1.72 -11.95
CA ILE A 87 3.17 -2.89 -12.72
C ILE A 87 2.19 -4.03 -12.50
N LEU A 88 2.22 -5.00 -13.42
CA LEU A 88 1.48 -6.25 -13.24
C LEU A 88 2.15 -7.07 -12.14
N GLN A 89 1.33 -7.56 -11.22
CA GLN A 89 1.75 -8.54 -10.24
C GLN A 89 1.79 -9.92 -10.94
N ALA A 90 3.00 -10.37 -11.26
CA ALA A 90 3.24 -11.70 -11.83
C ALA A 90 2.89 -12.82 -10.84
#